data_AF-A0A923HYC0-F1
#
_entry.id   AF-A0A923HYC0-F1
#
_cell.length_a   1.000
_cell.length_b   1.000
_cell.length_c   1.000
_cell.angle_alpha   90.00
_cell.angle_beta   90.00
_cell.angle_gamma   90.00
#
_symmetry.space_group_name_H-M   'P 1'
#
loop_
_entity.id
_entity.type
_entity.pdbx_description
1 polymer ?
#
loop_
_entity_poly.entity_id
_entity_poly.type
_entity_poly.pdbx_seq_one_letter_code
_entity_poly.pdbx_strand_id
1 'polypeptide(L)'
;MIFIILVSALSWFLYGKEKNSSYAFSAGLIQIVGVFIFSVGMHERYLFPVMAIALFAFIYLKDRRFLLLAGGFSISCFVNTYCVLLYGLQGGMGSVTNNSSLIAGITALFNLLLFAYLVKVAWDNALRGTVYSLE
;
A
#
# COMPACT_ATOMS: atom_id res chain seq x y z
N MET A 1 11.20 -13.48 -4.72
CA MET A 1 11.39 -12.91 -6.08
C MET A 1 10.17 -13.10 -6.98
N ILE A 2 9.55 -14.28 -7.04
CA ILE A 2 8.35 -14.54 -7.86
C ILE A 2 7.21 -13.54 -7.61
N PHE A 3 6.90 -13.22 -6.35
CA PHE A 3 5.86 -12.23 -6.04
C PHE A 3 6.16 -10.82 -6.56
N ILE A 4 7.43 -10.39 -6.56
CA ILE A 4 7.83 -9.07 -7.08
C ILE A 4 7.61 -9.02 -8.59
N ILE A 5 7.94 -10.11 -9.29
CA ILE A 5 7.69 -10.24 -10.74
C ILE A 5 6.18 -10.17 -11.01
N LEU A 6 5.37 -10.87 -10.22
CA LEU A 6 3.90 -10.83 -10.36
C LEU A 6 3.31 -9.45 -10.10
N VAL A 7 3.76 -8.75 -9.05
CA VAL A 7 3.32 -7.37 -8.74
C VAL A 7 3.70 -6.42 -9.88
N SER A 8 4.92 -6.57 -10.42
CA SER A 8 5.40 -5.75 -11.55
C SER A 8 4.59 -6.01 -12.82
N ALA A 9 4.30 -7.27 -13.12
CA ALA A 9 3.46 -7.66 -14.25
C ALA A 9 2.02 -7.13 -14.10
N LEU A 10 1.46 -7.19 -12.89
CA LEU A 10 0.13 -6.66 -12.59
C LEU A 10 0.08 -5.15 -12.73
N SER A 11 1.08 -4.43 -12.21
CA SER A 11 1.19 -2.97 -12.33
C SER A 11 1.29 -2.56 -13.81
N TRP A 12 2.13 -3.25 -14.58
CA TRP A 12 2.28 -3.03 -16.03
C TRP A 12 0.97 -3.31 -16.79
N PHE A 13 0.30 -4.42 -16.50
CA PHE A 13 -0.95 -4.79 -17.15
C PHE A 13 -2.06 -3.76 -16.89
N LEU A 14 -2.19 -3.28 -15.66
CA LEU A 14 -3.16 -2.25 -15.29
C LEU A 14 -2.83 -0.89 -15.90
N TYR A 15 -1.55 -0.52 -15.92
CA TYR A 15 -1.10 0.70 -16.59
C TYR A 15 -1.36 0.66 -18.09
N GLY A 16 -1.11 -0.46 -18.77
CA GLY A 16 -1.36 -0.61 -20.20
C GLY A 16 -2.84 -0.57 -20.60
N LYS A 17 -3.77 -0.79 -19.65
CA LYS A 17 -5.22 -0.65 -19.90
C LYS A 17 -5.70 0.80 -19.88
N GLU A 18 -5.02 1.68 -19.15
CA GLU A 18 -5.36 3.10 -19.11
C GLU A 18 -4.38 3.92 -19.97
N LYS A 19 -4.91 4.68 -20.92
CA LYS A 19 -4.12 5.62 -21.73
C LYS A 19 -3.78 6.91 -20.98
N ASN A 20 -4.44 7.19 -19.85
CA ASN A 20 -4.17 8.38 -19.07
C ASN A 20 -2.86 8.25 -18.27
N SER A 21 -1.88 9.13 -18.56
CA SER A 21 -0.60 9.19 -17.84
C SER A 21 -0.75 9.38 -16.33
N SER A 22 -1.87 9.95 -15.87
CA SER A 22 -2.19 10.10 -14.45
C SER A 22 -2.36 8.75 -13.72
N TYR A 23 -2.64 7.66 -14.45
CA TYR A 23 -2.75 6.33 -13.88
C TYR A 23 -1.40 5.78 -13.37
N ALA A 24 -0.28 6.39 -13.78
CA ALA A 24 1.05 6.05 -13.27
C ALA A 24 1.14 6.12 -11.74
N PHE A 25 0.40 7.02 -11.10
CA PHE A 25 0.35 7.11 -9.63
C PHE A 25 -0.30 5.87 -8.99
N SER A 26 -1.39 5.36 -9.57
CA SER A 26 -2.05 4.13 -9.10
C SER A 26 -1.16 2.89 -9.32
N ALA A 27 -0.53 2.80 -10.50
CA ALA A 27 0.38 1.71 -10.84
C ALA A 27 1.63 1.70 -9.95
N GLY A 28 2.23 2.87 -9.68
CA GLY A 28 3.35 3.02 -8.76
C GLY A 28 2.97 2.69 -7.31
N LEU A 29 1.76 3.03 -6.89
CA LEU A 29 1.25 2.68 -5.57
C LEU A 29 1.12 1.16 -5.38
N ILE A 30 0.55 0.46 -6.37
CA ILE A 30 0.51 -1.01 -6.39
C ILE A 30 1.92 -1.60 -6.30
N GLN A 31 2.88 -1.03 -7.04
CA GLN A 31 4.25 -1.52 -7.07
C GLN A 31 4.90 -1.43 -5.68
N ILE A 32 4.82 -0.26 -5.04
CA ILE A 32 5.48 -0.04 -3.75
C ILE A 32 4.81 -0.87 -2.65
N VAL A 33 3.47 -0.88 -2.59
CA VAL A 33 2.74 -1.65 -1.57
C VAL A 33 2.90 -3.16 -1.79
N GLY A 34 2.82 -3.62 -3.04
CA GLY A 34 2.96 -5.04 -3.36
C GLY A 34 4.36 -5.55 -3.06
N VAL A 35 5.40 -4.79 -3.39
CA VAL A 35 6.79 -5.15 -3.01
C VAL A 35 6.95 -5.12 -1.50
N PHE A 36 6.37 -4.14 -0.81
CA PHE A 36 6.43 -4.07 0.65
C PHE A 36 5.81 -5.32 1.32
N ILE A 37 4.63 -5.75 0.87
CA ILE A 37 3.89 -6.87 1.50
C ILE A 37 4.54 -8.23 1.17
N PHE A 38 5.03 -8.42 -0.05
CA PHE A 38 5.49 -9.73 -0.52
C PHE A 38 7.01 -9.89 -0.56
N SER A 39 7.79 -8.87 -0.21
CA SER A 39 9.25 -8.97 -0.13
C SER A 39 9.73 -9.32 1.28
N VAL A 40 10.82 -10.07 1.36
CA VAL A 40 11.44 -10.49 2.61
C VAL A 40 12.39 -9.40 3.11
N GLY A 41 12.42 -9.15 4.42
CA GLY A 41 13.33 -8.18 5.04
C GLY A 41 12.91 -6.72 4.88
N MET A 42 11.68 -6.47 4.39
CA MET A 42 11.11 -5.13 4.37
C MET A 42 10.57 -4.77 5.75
N HIS A 43 10.91 -3.56 6.20
CA HIS A 43 10.37 -2.98 7.43
C HIS A 43 9.19 -2.07 7.11
N GLU A 44 8.27 -1.98 8.06
CA GLU A 44 7.01 -1.22 7.96
C GLU A 44 7.24 0.28 7.65
N ARG A 45 8.44 0.81 7.96
CA ARG A 45 8.89 2.16 7.53
C ARG A 45 8.91 2.38 6.02
N TYR A 46 8.90 1.34 5.19
CA TYR A 46 8.82 1.53 3.73
C TYR A 46 7.41 1.95 3.26
N LEU A 47 6.40 1.94 4.14
CA LEU A 47 5.06 2.46 3.85
C LEU A 47 4.96 4.00 3.94
N PHE A 48 5.96 4.71 4.48
CA PHE A 48 5.96 6.18 4.53
C PHE A 48 5.67 6.86 3.17
N PRO A 49 6.39 6.53 2.08
CA PRO A 49 6.12 7.11 0.77
C PRO A 49 4.77 6.69 0.17
N VAL A 50 4.19 5.56 0.59
CA VAL A 50 2.90 5.07 0.07
C VAL A 50 1.78 6.05 0.38
N MET A 51 1.77 6.65 1.57
CA MET A 51 0.76 7.63 1.96
C MET A 51 0.77 8.86 1.04
N ALA A 52 1.96 9.39 0.74
CA ALA A 52 2.10 10.53 -0.16
C ALA A 52 1.63 10.19 -1.58
N ILE A 53 2.01 9.01 -2.08
CA ILE A 53 1.61 8.55 -3.42
C ILE A 53 0.11 8.26 -3.48
N ALA A 54 -0.51 7.77 -2.41
CA ALA A 54 -1.95 7.59 -2.30
C ALA A 54 -2.72 8.93 -2.37
N LEU A 55 -2.17 9.98 -1.75
CA LEU A 55 -2.73 11.33 -1.88
C LEU A 55 -2.59 11.88 -3.30
N PHE A 56 -1.44 11.67 -3.95
CA PHE A 56 -1.29 12.05 -5.37
C PHE A 56 -2.25 11.27 -6.26
N ALA A 57 -2.39 9.96 -6.06
CA ALA A 57 -3.37 9.15 -6.79
C ALA A 57 -4.80 9.69 -6.60
N PHE A 58 -5.17 10.10 -5.38
CA PHE A 58 -6.44 10.76 -5.13
C PHE A 58 -6.59 12.09 -5.91
N ILE A 59 -5.58 12.96 -5.90
CA ILE A 59 -5.64 14.27 -6.58
C ILE A 59 -5.79 14.09 -8.09
N TYR A 60 -5.04 13.17 -8.69
CA TYR A 60 -5.00 12.98 -10.14
C TYR A 60 -6.14 12.12 -10.68
N LEU A 61 -6.48 11.01 -10.01
CA LEU A 61 -7.59 10.13 -10.44
C LEU A 61 -8.96 10.58 -9.91
N LYS A 62 -8.99 11.51 -8.94
CA LYS A 62 -10.21 12.06 -8.31
C LYS A 62 -11.12 11.00 -7.66
N ASP A 63 -10.60 9.80 -7.39
CA ASP A 63 -11.35 8.73 -6.72
C ASP A 63 -11.09 8.74 -5.20
N ARG A 64 -12.15 9.04 -4.43
CA ARG A 64 -12.14 9.09 -2.96
C ARG A 64 -11.68 7.79 -2.29
N ARG A 65 -11.71 6.66 -3.00
CA ARG A 65 -11.20 5.38 -2.48
C ARG A 65 -9.70 5.42 -2.20
N PHE A 66 -8.94 6.24 -2.94
CA PHE A 66 -7.51 6.45 -2.67
C PHE A 66 -7.26 7.24 -1.37
N LEU A 67 -8.19 8.10 -0.93
CA LEU A 67 -8.12 8.73 0.40
C LEU A 67 -8.29 7.71 1.53
N LEU A 68 -9.20 6.75 1.36
CA LEU A 68 -9.39 5.68 2.34
C LEU A 68 -8.13 4.82 2.45
N LEU A 69 -7.49 4.52 1.32
CA LEU A 69 -6.21 3.82 1.28
C LEU A 69 -5.09 4.63 1.96
N ALA A 70 -5.00 5.94 1.67
CA ALA A 70 -4.05 6.83 2.35
C ALA A 70 -4.24 6.80 3.88
N GLY A 71 -5.49 6.94 4.35
CA GLY A 71 -5.80 6.86 5.78
C GLY A 71 -5.48 5.50 6.39
N GLY A 72 -5.78 4.41 5.70
CA GLY A 72 -5.48 3.05 6.16
C GLY A 72 -3.98 2.82 6.34
N PHE A 73 -3.16 3.19 5.34
CA PHE A 73 -1.71 3.07 5.44
C PHE A 73 -1.12 4.01 6.50
N SER A 74 -1.71 5.18 6.71
CA SER A 74 -1.32 6.09 7.80
C SER A 74 -1.55 5.48 9.18
N ILE A 75 -2.70 4.86 9.42
CA ILE A 75 -3.00 4.20 10.70
C ILE A 75 -1.99 3.06 10.94
N SER A 76 -1.72 2.26 9.92
CA SER A 76 -0.74 1.17 9.97
C SER A 76 0.67 1.68 10.34
N CYS A 77 1.15 2.74 9.67
CA CYS A 77 2.43 3.37 9.97
C CYS A 77 2.47 3.97 11.38
N PHE A 78 1.37 4.59 11.82
CA PHE A 78 1.26 5.18 13.15
C PHE A 78 1.36 4.11 14.24
N VAL A 79 0.59 3.02 14.12
CA VAL A 79 0.63 1.90 15.07
C VAL A 79 2.03 1.31 15.15
N ASN A 80 2.69 1.11 14.01
CA ASN A 80 4.05 0.59 14.00
C ASN A 80 5.04 1.53 14.71
N THR A 81 5.01 2.81 14.36
CA THR A 81 5.91 3.83 14.94
C THR A 81 5.68 3.97 16.44
N TYR A 82 4.41 3.92 16.87
CA TYR A 82 4.03 3.94 18.28
C TYR A 82 4.58 2.72 19.04
N CYS A 83 4.47 1.52 18.47
CA CYS A 83 5.07 0.33 19.07
C CYS A 83 6.59 0.46 19.20
N VAL A 84 7.28 0.91 18.14
CA VAL A 84 8.74 1.12 18.17
C VAL A 84 9.16 2.13 19.24
N LEU A 85 8.43 3.24 19.38
CA LEU A 85 8.69 4.24 20.40
C LEU A 85 8.53 3.67 21.82
N LEU A 86 7.45 2.92 22.06
CA LEU A 86 7.24 2.26 23.36
C LEU A 86 8.36 1.29 23.70
N TYR A 87 8.89 0.53 22.74
CA TYR A 87 10.04 -0.36 22.96
C TYR A 87 11.30 0.42 23.34
N GLY A 88 11.54 1.56 22.68
CA GLY A 88 12.67 2.43 23.02
C GLY A 88 12.57 2.98 24.45
N LEU A 89 11.35 3.28 24.92
CA LEU A 89 11.11 3.84 26.24
C LEU A 89 11.09 2.80 27.37
N GLN A 90 10.68 1.56 27.12
CA GLN A 90 10.52 0.50 28.14
C GLN A 90 11.78 -0.33 28.45
N GLY A 91 12.98 0.16 28.08
CA GLY A 91 14.26 -0.46 28.49
C GLY A 91 15.04 -1.17 27.39
N GLY A 92 14.73 -0.93 26.11
CA GLY A 92 15.52 -1.38 24.97
C GLY A 92 15.09 -2.73 24.38
N MET A 93 15.68 -3.09 23.23
CA MET A 93 15.29 -4.20 22.32
C MET A 93 15.21 -5.63 22.94
N GLY A 94 15.47 -5.80 24.24
CA GLY A 94 15.43 -7.08 24.95
C GLY A 94 14.08 -7.45 25.57
N SER A 95 13.17 -6.48 25.76
CA SER A 95 11.82 -6.71 26.30
C SER A 95 10.80 -6.96 25.18
N VAL A 96 11.02 -8.02 24.40
CA VAL A 96 10.01 -8.51 23.44
C VAL A 96 8.91 -9.21 24.25
N THR A 97 7.91 -8.45 24.67
CA THR A 97 6.70 -8.98 25.30
C THR A 97 5.84 -9.67 24.23
N ASN A 98 5.24 -10.83 24.51
CA ASN A 98 4.40 -11.58 23.54
C ASN A 98 3.26 -10.76 22.89
N ASN A 99 2.85 -9.65 23.50
CA ASN A 99 1.82 -8.75 22.95
C ASN A 99 2.29 -8.02 21.67
N SER A 100 3.60 -7.86 21.50
CA SER A 100 4.24 -7.14 20.40
C SER A 100 4.15 -7.87 19.07
N SER A 101 4.33 -9.19 19.08
CA SER A 101 4.21 -10.03 17.88
C SER A 101 2.75 -10.12 17.41
N LEU A 102 1.79 -10.06 18.33
CA LEU A 102 0.37 -10.02 18.01
C LEU A 102 -0.03 -8.72 17.31
N ILE A 103 0.41 -7.56 17.82
CA ILE A 103 0.11 -6.27 17.19
C ILE A 103 0.73 -6.20 15.79
N ALA A 104 1.99 -6.62 15.63
CA ALA A 104 2.63 -6.67 14.31
C ALA A 104 1.89 -7.62 13.34
N GLY A 105 1.42 -8.77 13.82
CA GLY A 105 0.61 -9.70 13.02
C GLY A 105 -0.73 -9.10 12.56
N ILE A 106 -1.42 -8.39 13.45
CA ILE A 106 -2.68 -7.70 13.13
C ILE A 106 -2.43 -6.58 12.11
N THR A 107 -1.39 -5.77 12.29
CA THR A 107 -1.01 -4.70 11.35
C THR A 107 -0.63 -5.26 9.98
N ALA A 108 0.07 -6.40 9.93
CA ALA A 108 0.40 -7.08 8.69
C ALA A 108 -0.86 -7.60 7.97
N LEU A 109 -1.80 -8.21 8.70
CA LEU A 109 -3.07 -8.66 8.13
C LEU A 109 -3.89 -7.48 7.60
N PHE A 110 -3.91 -6.36 8.34
CA PHE A 110 -4.59 -5.14 7.92
C PHE A 110 -3.98 -4.56 6.63
N ASN A 111 -2.66 -4.53 6.51
CA ASN A 111 -1.97 -4.11 5.28
C ASN A 111 -2.29 -5.03 4.09
N LEU A 112 -2.38 -6.34 4.32
CA LEU A 112 -2.79 -7.30 3.29
C LEU A 112 -4.20 -7.00 2.77
N LEU A 113 -5.14 -6.71 3.68
CA LEU A 113 -6.51 -6.33 3.31
C LEU A 113 -6.56 -5.00 2.54
N LEU A 114 -5.79 -3.99 2.97
CA LEU A 114 -5.67 -2.72 2.25
C LEU A 114 -5.10 -2.90 0.85
N PHE A 115 -4.12 -3.79 0.67
CA PHE A 115 -3.57 -4.08 -0.65
C PHE A 115 -4.57 -4.81 -1.56
N ALA A 116 -5.31 -5.78 -1.04
CA ALA A 116 -6.39 -6.42 -1.81
C ALA A 116 -7.44 -5.38 -2.25
N TYR A 117 -7.77 -4.43 -1.36
CA TYR A 117 -8.66 -3.32 -1.70
C TYR A 117 -8.05 -2.38 -2.75
N LEU A 118 -6.76 -2.05 -2.65
CA LEU A 118 -6.04 -1.25 -3.65
C LEU A 118 -6.10 -1.87 -5.03
N VAL A 119 -5.81 -3.18 -5.16
CA VAL A 119 -5.87 -3.88 -6.45
C VAL A 119 -7.27 -3.80 -7.04
N LYS A 120 -8.32 -3.96 -6.21
CA LYS A 120 -9.71 -3.79 -6.65
C LYS A 120 -10.00 -2.36 -7.13
N VAL A 121 -9.58 -1.34 -6.39
CA VAL A 121 -9.78 0.08 -6.76
C VAL A 121 -9.04 0.41 -8.05
N ALA A 122 -7.81 -0.06 -8.21
CA ALA A 122 -7.02 0.15 -9.40
C ALA A 122 -7.67 -0.53 -10.62
N TRP A 123 -8.19 -1.76 -10.46
CA TRP A 123 -8.90 -2.48 -11.51
C TRP A 123 -10.20 -1.77 -11.94
N ASP A 124 -11.02 -1.33 -10.98
CA ASP A 124 -12.25 -0.58 -11.24
C ASP A 124 -11.97 0.72 -12.02
N ASN A 125 -10.90 1.44 -11.65
CA ASN A 125 -10.49 2.67 -12.34
C ASN A 125 -9.93 2.39 -13.73
N ALA A 126 -9.16 1.32 -13.93
CA ALA A 126 -8.66 0.93 -15.24
C ALA A 126 -9.80 0.56 -16.20
N LEU A 127 -10.82 -0.17 -15.71
CA LEU A 127 -12.00 -0.48 -16.51
C LEU A 127 -12.81 0.77 -16.88
N ARG A 128 -13.03 1.69 -15.93
CA ARG A 128 -13.71 2.96 -16.21
C ARG A 128 -12.98 3.78 -17.26
N GLY A 129 -11.66 3.93 -17.14
CA GLY A 129 -10.83 4.64 -18.13
C GLY A 129 -10.88 4.00 -19.52
N THR A 130 -10.94 2.65 -19.59
CA THR A 130 -11.10 1.93 -20.86
C THR A 130 -12.43 2.30 -21.54
N VAL A 131 -13.54 2.31 -20.78
CA VAL A 131 -14.89 2.59 -21.31
C VAL A 131 -15.01 4.01 -21.87
N TYR A 132 -14.46 5.02 -21.18
CA TYR A 132 -14.48 6.41 -21.67
C TYR A 132 -13.57 6.67 -22.89
N SER A 133 -12.67 5.74 -23.25
CA SER A 133 -11.80 5.88 -24.42
C SER A 133 -12.40 5.31 -25.71
N LEU A 134 -13.54 4.62 -25.62
CA LEU A 134 -14.25 3.98 -26.74
C LEU A 134 -15.43 4.82 -27.26
N GLU A 135 -15.76 5.92 -26.57
CA GLU A 135 -16.71 6.95 -27.01
C GLU A 135 -15.95 8.13 -27.64
#